data_AF-A0A2N3GJX6-F1
#
_entry.id   AF-A0A2N3GJX6-F1
#
_cell.length_a   1.000
_cell.length_b   1.000
_cell.length_c   1.000
_cell.angle_alpha   90.00
_cell.angle_beta   90.00
_cell.angle_gamma   90.00
#
_symmetry.space_group_name_H-M   'P 1'
#
loop_
_entity.id
_entity.type
_entity.pdbx_description
1 polymer ?
#
loop_
_entity_poly.entity_id
_entity_poly.type
_entity_poly.pdbx_seq_one_letter_code
_entity_poly.pdbx_strand_id
1 'polypeptide(L)'
;MSSNRAWADRQRRIGWTLAATAVVVGATGLTLQAVATGLPFDPRLVTGLGILLLGLAVAALMRAGVATRASDTTKRLAVEELDERNVAIRRLAGNRAFVVSVALTYSLLMWVSFAANGQLPEISPDGLWYALATAVVLPLVVYVGSIIQAQRSM
;
A
#
# COMPACT_ATOMS: atom_id res chain seq x y z
N MET A 1 4.72 -18.22 26.11
CA MET A 1 3.83 -17.43 25.23
C MET A 1 3.43 -18.30 24.05
N SER A 2 2.19 -18.25 23.56
CA SER A 2 1.83 -18.94 22.32
C SER A 2 2.52 -18.29 21.11
N SER A 3 2.95 -19.11 20.15
CA SER A 3 3.70 -18.70 18.95
C SER A 3 2.99 -17.57 18.18
N ASN A 4 1.67 -17.65 18.07
CA ASN A 4 0.82 -16.65 17.41
C ASN A 4 0.94 -15.25 18.03
N ARG A 5 1.06 -15.13 19.37
CA ARG A 5 1.25 -13.82 20.02
C ARG A 5 2.61 -13.21 19.69
N ALA A 6 3.67 -14.01 19.79
CA ALA A 6 5.03 -13.56 19.45
C ALA A 6 5.17 -13.14 17.98
N TRP A 7 4.51 -13.85 17.06
CA TRP A 7 4.44 -13.46 15.64
C TRP A 7 3.67 -12.14 15.44
N ALA A 8 2.51 -11.99 16.08
CA ALA A 8 1.69 -10.78 15.98
C ALA A 8 2.43 -9.55 16.55
N ASP A 9 3.11 -9.70 17.69
CA ASP A 9 3.93 -8.65 18.29
C ASP A 9 5.10 -8.25 17.39
N ARG A 10 5.76 -9.22 16.74
CA ARG A 10 6.82 -8.93 15.75
C ARG A 10 6.29 -8.12 14.56
N GLN A 11 5.14 -8.50 13.99
CA GLN A 11 4.54 -7.76 12.88
C GLN A 11 4.04 -6.37 13.31
N ARG A 12 3.53 -6.22 14.54
CA ARG A 12 3.14 -4.93 15.10
C ARG A 12 4.35 -4.00 15.27
N ARG A 13 5.48 -4.52 15.76
CA ARG A 13 6.74 -3.76 15.84
C ARG A 13 7.23 -3.33 14.46
N ILE A 14 7.29 -4.26 13.49
CA ILE A 14 7.69 -3.96 12.10
C ILE A 14 6.80 -2.87 11.50
N GLY A 15 5.48 -2.97 11.69
CA GLY A 15 4.52 -1.97 11.22
C GLY A 15 4.75 -0.58 11.82
N TRP A 16 4.99 -0.49 13.13
CA TRP A 16 5.31 0.78 13.78
C TRP A 16 6.66 1.36 13.38
N THR A 17 7.70 0.53 13.23
CA THR A 17 9.00 1.02 12.74
C THR A 17 8.90 1.54 11.31
N LEU A 18 8.17 0.84 10.43
CA LEU A 18 7.93 1.31 9.07
C LEU A 18 7.10 2.60 9.04
N ALA A 19 6.09 2.73 9.91
CA ALA A 19 5.28 3.95 10.00
C ALA A 19 6.11 5.15 10.48
N ALA A 20 6.96 4.96 11.50
CA ALA A 20 7.86 6.01 11.99
C ALA A 20 8.85 6.45 10.90
N THR A 21 9.51 5.50 10.23
CA THR A 21 10.42 5.80 9.11
C THR A 21 9.68 6.48 7.96
N ALA A 22 8.47 6.04 7.62
CA ALA A 22 7.64 6.66 6.58
C ALA A 22 7.33 8.14 6.86
N VAL A 23 6.97 8.47 8.11
CA VAL A 23 6.72 9.84 8.55
C VAL A 23 7.99 10.69 8.47
N VAL A 24 9.13 10.18 8.95
CA VAL A 24 10.42 10.90 8.91
C VAL A 24 10.88 11.14 7.47
N VAL A 25 10.83 10.12 6.61
CA VAL A 25 11.23 10.23 5.20
C VAL A 25 10.28 11.14 4.43
N GLY A 26 8.97 11.02 4.64
CA GLY A 26 7.97 11.91 4.02
C GLY A 26 8.13 13.38 4.44
N ALA A 27 8.33 13.63 5.74
CA ALA A 27 8.60 14.98 6.25
C ALA A 27 9.90 15.56 5.69
N THR A 28 10.97 14.76 5.57
CA THR A 28 12.23 15.15 4.94
C THR A 28 12.03 15.51 3.46
N GLY A 29 11.24 14.73 2.71
CA GLY A 29 10.94 15.04 1.32
C GLY A 29 10.17 16.36 1.16
N LEU A 30 9.18 16.61 2.01
CA LEU A 30 8.41 17.85 2.01
C LEU A 30 9.26 19.08 2.42
N THR A 31 10.15 18.96 3.40
CA THR A 31 11.04 20.07 3.79
C THR A 31 12.10 20.35 2.74
N LEU A 32 12.66 19.32 2.09
CA LEU A 32 13.54 19.51 0.93
C LEU A 32 12.81 20.22 -0.22
N GLN A 33 11.57 19.84 -0.51
CA GLN A 33 10.75 20.51 -1.53
C GLN A 33 10.44 21.98 -1.19
N ALA A 34 10.35 22.33 0.09
CA ALA A 34 10.06 23.70 0.54
C ALA A 34 11.29 24.62 0.65
N VAL A 35 12.49 24.07 0.86
CA VAL A 35 13.69 24.85 1.23
C VAL A 35 14.86 24.69 0.25
N ALA A 36 14.98 23.54 -0.44
CA ALA A 36 16.17 23.21 -1.22
C ALA A 36 15.98 23.45 -2.72
N THR A 37 16.22 24.69 -3.17
CA THR A 37 16.31 25.03 -4.59
C THR A 37 17.67 24.61 -5.17
N GLY A 38 17.69 23.84 -6.26
CA GLY A 38 18.93 23.49 -6.99
C GLY A 38 19.56 22.14 -6.60
N LEU A 39 18.81 21.22 -6.01
CA LEU A 39 19.28 19.83 -5.82
C LEU A 39 19.44 19.10 -7.17
N PRO A 40 20.39 18.15 -7.29
CA PRO A 40 20.61 17.37 -8.52
C PRO A 40 19.56 16.25 -8.72
N PHE A 41 18.53 16.18 -7.87
CA PHE A 41 17.42 15.23 -7.93
C PHE A 41 16.12 15.91 -7.48
N ASP A 42 14.97 15.41 -7.94
CA ASP A 42 13.66 15.90 -7.50
C ASP A 42 13.37 15.46 -6.04
N PRO A 43 13.19 16.41 -5.08
CA PRO A 43 12.83 16.10 -3.69
C PRO A 43 11.60 15.20 -3.54
N ARG A 44 10.68 15.24 -4.50
CA ARG A 44 9.45 14.42 -4.51
C ARG A 44 9.76 12.92 -4.47
N LEU A 45 10.90 12.48 -5.00
CA LEU A 45 11.33 11.08 -4.90
C LEU A 45 11.45 10.62 -3.44
N VAL A 46 11.94 11.51 -2.54
CA VAL A 46 12.03 11.24 -1.10
C VAL A 46 10.63 11.16 -0.49
N THR A 47 9.73 12.08 -0.86
CA THR A 47 8.31 12.04 -0.44
C THR A 47 7.62 10.74 -0.90
N GLY A 48 7.89 10.29 -2.12
CA GLY A 48 7.37 9.04 -2.68
C GLY A 48 7.85 7.79 -1.94
N LEU A 49 9.12 7.76 -1.50
CA LEU A 49 9.63 6.71 -0.61
C LEU A 49 8.88 6.69 0.74
N GLY A 50 8.57 7.86 1.30
CA GLY A 50 7.72 7.98 2.50
C GLY A 50 6.35 7.35 2.30
N ILE A 51 5.68 7.65 1.18
CA ILE A 51 4.38 7.07 0.81
C ILE A 51 4.46 5.54 0.68
N LEU A 52 5.48 5.01 0.01
CA LEU A 52 5.70 3.57 -0.15
C LEU A 52 5.88 2.86 1.21
N LEU A 53 6.73 3.42 2.08
CA LEU A 53 6.96 2.89 3.42
C LEU A 53 5.69 2.91 4.28
N LEU A 54 4.86 3.95 4.15
CA LEU A 54 3.56 4.03 4.84
C LEU A 54 2.63 2.91 4.40
N GLY A 55 2.59 2.59 3.10
CA GLY A 55 1.80 1.47 2.59
C GLY A 55 2.25 0.12 3.13
N LEU A 56 3.57 -0.11 3.20
CA LEU A 56 4.14 -1.31 3.82
C LEU A 56 3.85 -1.40 5.33
N ALA A 57 3.88 -0.26 6.03
CA ALA A 57 3.52 -0.16 7.44
C ALA A 57 2.07 -0.59 7.70
N VAL A 58 1.11 -0.06 6.93
CA VAL A 58 -0.31 -0.43 7.00
C VAL A 58 -0.48 -1.93 6.75
N ALA A 59 0.17 -2.49 5.72
CA ALA A 59 0.11 -3.92 5.42
C ALA A 59 0.71 -4.81 6.52
N ALA A 60 1.72 -4.36 7.26
CA ALA A 60 2.26 -5.06 8.42
C ALA A 60 1.32 -4.98 9.64
N LEU A 61 0.77 -3.80 9.95
CA LEU A 61 -0.17 -3.60 11.06
C LEU A 61 -1.47 -4.39 10.85
N MET A 62 -2.02 -4.42 9.63
CA MET A 62 -3.20 -5.24 9.31
C MET A 62 -2.94 -6.74 9.48
N ARG A 63 -1.72 -7.22 9.18
CA ARG A 63 -1.34 -8.63 9.43
C ARG A 63 -1.29 -8.94 10.92
N ALA A 64 -0.74 -8.05 11.74
CA ALA A 64 -0.72 -8.21 13.20
C ALA A 64 -2.13 -8.25 13.82
N GLY A 65 -3.04 -7.38 13.38
CA GLY A 65 -4.40 -7.27 13.93
C GLY A 65 -5.32 -8.46 13.64
N VAL A 66 -5.01 -9.28 12.63
CA VAL A 66 -5.77 -10.52 12.34
C VAL A 66 -5.36 -11.66 13.28
N ALA A 67 -4.07 -11.80 13.59
CA ALA A 67 -3.55 -12.93 14.38
C ALA A 67 -3.96 -12.92 15.86
N THR A 68 -4.37 -11.77 16.42
CA THR A 68 -4.74 -11.66 17.84
C THR A 68 -6.16 -12.15 18.17
N ARG A 69 -6.98 -12.55 17.18
CA ARG A 69 -8.40 -12.91 17.38
C ARG A 69 -8.67 -14.41 17.60
N ALA A 70 -7.66 -15.28 17.46
CA ALA A 70 -7.80 -16.73 17.61
C ALA A 70 -7.41 -17.24 19.02
N SER A 71 -8.10 -18.29 19.50
CA SER A 71 -7.81 -19.00 20.75
C SER A 71 -8.13 -20.50 20.64
N ASP A 72 -7.21 -21.19 19.98
CA ASP A 72 -6.83 -22.57 20.31
C ASP A 72 -7.92 -23.66 20.10
N THR A 73 -8.67 -24.08 21.12
CA THR A 73 -9.23 -25.45 21.26
C THR A 73 -10.33 -25.85 20.24
N THR A 74 -11.63 -25.57 20.49
CA THR A 74 -12.74 -25.81 19.53
C THR A 74 -12.53 -25.03 18.22
N LYS A 75 -11.62 -24.07 18.25
CA LYS A 75 -11.24 -23.23 17.13
C LYS A 75 -10.37 -23.93 16.10
N ARG A 76 -9.89 -25.16 16.26
CA ARG A 76 -8.96 -25.72 15.26
C ARG A 76 -9.59 -25.90 13.87
N LEU A 77 -10.75 -26.56 13.78
CA LEU A 77 -11.55 -26.66 12.55
C LEU A 77 -12.07 -25.30 12.07
N ALA A 78 -12.60 -24.49 12.99
CA ALA A 78 -13.08 -23.14 12.66
C ALA A 78 -11.95 -22.19 12.22
N VAL A 79 -10.70 -22.39 12.66
CA VAL A 79 -9.52 -21.63 12.21
C VAL A 79 -9.07 -22.13 10.86
N GLU A 80 -9.17 -23.42 10.56
CA GLU A 80 -8.87 -23.97 9.23
C GLU A 80 -9.84 -23.37 8.20
N GLU A 81 -11.16 -23.41 8.46
CA GLU A 81 -12.18 -22.77 7.63
C GLU A 81 -12.03 -21.24 7.57
N LEU A 82 -11.74 -20.56 8.70
CA LEU A 82 -11.47 -19.12 8.71
C LEU A 82 -10.16 -18.75 8.02
N ASP A 83 -9.15 -19.62 7.96
CA ASP A 83 -7.89 -19.36 7.28
C ASP A 83 -8.05 -19.54 5.77
N GLU A 84 -8.72 -20.62 5.31
CA GLU A 84 -9.17 -20.74 3.91
C GLU A 84 -9.99 -19.51 3.48
N ARG A 85 -10.95 -19.08 4.31
CA ARG A 85 -11.75 -17.87 4.06
C ARG A 85 -10.89 -16.60 4.05
N ASN A 86 -9.95 -16.43 4.98
CA ASN A 86 -9.06 -15.27 5.01
C ASN A 86 -8.10 -15.25 3.81
N VAL A 87 -7.60 -16.41 3.38
CA VAL A 87 -6.81 -16.58 2.15
C VAL A 87 -7.65 -16.22 0.93
N ALA A 88 -8.89 -16.69 0.83
CA ALA A 88 -9.82 -16.32 -0.24
C ALA A 88 -10.09 -14.81 -0.29
N ILE A 89 -10.40 -14.17 0.86
CA ILE A 89 -10.60 -12.72 0.97
C ILE A 89 -9.33 -11.96 0.52
N ARG A 90 -8.14 -12.36 0.98
CA ARG A 90 -6.86 -11.74 0.59
C ARG A 90 -6.57 -11.92 -0.90
N ARG A 91 -6.87 -13.09 -1.48
CA ARG A 91 -6.72 -13.36 -2.93
C ARG A 91 -7.67 -12.49 -3.75
N LEU A 92 -8.94 -12.39 -3.37
CA LEU A 92 -9.94 -11.54 -4.05
C LEU A 92 -9.59 -10.06 -3.96
N ALA A 93 -9.21 -9.58 -2.76
CA ALA A 93 -8.74 -8.20 -2.57
C ALA A 93 -7.45 -7.91 -3.36
N GLY A 94 -6.51 -8.87 -3.39
CA GLY A 94 -5.29 -8.79 -4.18
C GLY A 94 -5.57 -8.72 -5.68
N ASN A 95 -6.47 -9.56 -6.19
CA ASN A 95 -6.86 -9.55 -7.61
C ASN A 95 -7.53 -8.21 -8.01
N ARG A 96 -8.44 -7.68 -7.19
CA ARG A 96 -9.07 -6.37 -7.42
C ARG A 96 -8.03 -5.25 -7.47
N ALA A 97 -7.11 -5.23 -6.51
CA ALA A 97 -6.02 -4.25 -6.48
C ALA A 97 -5.07 -4.38 -7.67
N PHE A 98 -4.73 -5.61 -8.08
CA PHE A 98 -3.90 -5.88 -9.25
C PHE A 98 -4.57 -5.39 -10.55
N VAL A 99 -5.86 -5.69 -10.76
CA VAL A 99 -6.60 -5.20 -11.94
C VAL A 99 -6.63 -3.67 -11.98
N VAL A 100 -6.84 -2.99 -10.85
CA VAL A 100 -6.77 -1.52 -10.77
C VAL A 100 -5.37 -1.00 -11.06
N SER A 101 -4.32 -1.64 -10.54
CA SER A 101 -2.91 -1.27 -10.82
C SER A 101 -2.58 -1.38 -12.31
N VAL A 102 -2.94 -2.49 -12.94
CA VAL A 102 -2.73 -2.72 -14.37
C VAL A 102 -3.50 -1.70 -15.20
N ALA A 103 -4.77 -1.43 -14.88
CA ALA A 103 -5.59 -0.46 -15.60
C ALA A 103 -5.01 0.96 -15.53
N LEU A 104 -4.65 1.44 -14.34
CA LEU A 104 -4.03 2.76 -14.15
C LEU A 104 -2.69 2.87 -14.88
N THR A 105 -1.81 1.87 -14.72
CA THR A 105 -0.48 1.87 -15.34
C THR A 105 -0.57 1.81 -16.86
N TYR A 106 -1.45 0.98 -17.41
CA TYR A 106 -1.70 0.91 -18.85
C TYR A 106 -2.25 2.23 -19.39
N SER A 107 -3.22 2.85 -18.69
CA SER A 107 -3.80 4.13 -19.11
C SER A 107 -2.76 5.25 -19.14
N LEU A 108 -1.85 5.27 -18.16
CA LEU A 108 -0.74 6.23 -18.11
C LEU A 108 0.29 5.99 -19.22
N LEU A 109 0.69 4.73 -19.46
CA LEU A 109 1.58 4.37 -20.56
C LEU A 109 0.98 4.73 -21.93
N MET A 110 -0.31 4.47 -22.12
CA MET A 110 -1.06 4.85 -23.32
C MET A 110 -1.06 6.37 -23.52
N TRP A 111 -1.33 7.15 -22.46
CA TRP A 111 -1.29 8.62 -22.55
C TRP A 111 0.10 9.13 -22.91
N VAL A 112 1.15 8.66 -22.23
CA VAL A 112 2.54 9.05 -22.50
C VAL A 112 2.94 8.69 -23.94
N SER A 113 2.52 7.53 -24.45
CA SER A 113 2.74 7.12 -25.83
C SER A 113 2.05 8.06 -26.84
N PHE A 114 0.77 8.39 -26.63
CA PHE A 114 0.06 9.33 -27.50
C PHE A 114 0.62 10.75 -27.43
N ALA A 115 1.03 11.22 -26.25
CA ALA A 115 1.66 12.52 -26.08
C ALA A 115 3.00 12.61 -26.82
N ALA A 116 3.85 11.57 -26.73
CA ALA A 116 5.12 11.49 -27.45
C ALA A 116 4.95 11.47 -28.99
N ASN A 117 3.76 11.10 -29.49
CA ASN A 117 3.41 11.16 -30.92
C ASN A 117 2.65 12.46 -31.31
N GLY A 118 2.53 13.44 -30.40
CA GLY A 118 1.79 14.69 -30.62
C GLY A 118 0.27 14.54 -30.73
N GLN A 119 -0.28 13.38 -30.34
CA GLN A 119 -1.71 13.06 -30.45
C GLN A 119 -2.50 13.42 -29.19
N LEU A 120 -1.83 13.64 -28.06
CA LEU A 120 -2.38 14.18 -26.82
C LEU A 120 -1.46 15.28 -26.25
N PRO A 121 -1.97 16.16 -25.36
CA PRO A 121 -1.11 17.08 -24.62
C PRO A 121 -0.08 16.35 -23.76
N GLU A 122 1.15 16.88 -23.73
CA GLU A 122 2.18 16.41 -22.81
C GLU A 122 1.73 16.57 -21.35
N ILE A 123 2.03 15.57 -20.54
CA ILE A 123 1.77 15.63 -19.10
C ILE A 123 2.87 16.50 -18.48
N SER A 124 2.49 17.55 -17.76
CA SER A 124 3.46 18.34 -16.99
C SER A 124 4.21 17.46 -15.96
N PRO A 125 5.45 17.79 -15.57
CA PRO A 125 6.20 17.01 -14.59
C PRO A 125 5.42 16.77 -13.28
N ASP A 126 4.67 17.79 -12.84
CA ASP A 126 3.77 17.74 -11.70
C ASP A 126 2.60 16.77 -11.93
N GLY A 127 1.93 16.85 -13.08
CA GLY A 127 0.85 15.93 -13.44
C GLY A 127 1.32 14.47 -13.51
N LEU A 128 2.50 14.23 -14.08
CA LEU A 128 3.09 12.89 -14.18
C LEU A 128 3.44 12.33 -12.80
N TRP A 129 4.00 13.16 -11.91
CA TRP A 129 4.28 12.76 -10.53
C TRP A 129 3.01 12.33 -9.78
N TYR A 130 1.94 13.13 -9.85
CA TYR A 130 0.67 12.77 -9.20
C TYR A 130 -0.02 11.57 -9.85
N ALA A 131 0.10 11.38 -11.17
CA ALA A 131 -0.41 10.20 -11.86
C ALA A 131 0.30 8.92 -11.40
N LEU A 132 1.63 8.94 -11.30
CA LEU A 132 2.44 7.82 -10.78
C LEU A 132 2.14 7.53 -9.30
N ALA A 133 2.06 8.57 -8.46
CA ALA A 133 1.67 8.43 -7.06
C ALA A 133 0.26 7.80 -6.92
N THR A 134 -0.69 8.21 -7.76
CA THR A 134 -2.04 7.63 -7.81
C THR A 134 -2.02 6.17 -8.24
N ALA A 135 -1.23 5.82 -9.25
CA ALA A 135 -1.06 4.44 -9.71
C ALA A 135 -0.49 3.50 -8.63
N VAL A 136 0.29 4.03 -7.67
CA VAL A 136 0.80 3.27 -6.51
C VAL A 136 -0.20 3.23 -5.35
N VAL A 137 -0.80 4.37 -4.99
CA VAL A 137 -1.65 4.50 -3.79
C VAL A 137 -3.04 3.90 -4.00
N LEU A 138 -3.67 4.10 -5.16
CA LEU A 138 -5.06 3.68 -5.37
C LEU A 138 -5.26 2.15 -5.32
N PRO A 139 -4.37 1.30 -5.89
CA PRO A 139 -4.41 -0.15 -5.68
C PRO A 139 -4.33 -0.57 -4.21
N LEU A 140 -3.51 0.11 -3.40
CA LEU A 140 -3.40 -0.17 -1.97
C LEU A 140 -4.72 0.18 -1.24
N VAL A 141 -5.34 1.32 -1.56
CA VAL A 141 -6.65 1.70 -1.03
C VAL A 141 -7.72 0.67 -1.42
N VAL A 142 -7.71 0.19 -2.67
CA VAL A 142 -8.63 -0.86 -3.14
C VAL A 142 -8.39 -2.20 -2.44
N TYR A 143 -7.14 -2.58 -2.17
CA TYR A 143 -6.79 -3.78 -1.40
C TYR A 143 -7.34 -3.71 0.03
N VAL A 144 -7.00 -2.63 0.75
CA VAL A 144 -7.40 -2.43 2.14
C VAL A 144 -8.92 -2.29 2.26
N GLY A 145 -9.54 -1.50 1.38
CA GLY A 145 -11.00 -1.34 1.30
C GLY A 145 -11.71 -2.66 1.00
N SER A 146 -11.20 -3.47 0.07
CA SER A 146 -11.78 -4.80 -0.22
C SER A 146 -11.70 -5.76 0.96
N ILE A 147 -10.60 -5.75 1.73
CA ILE A 147 -10.49 -6.55 2.96
C ILE A 147 -11.49 -6.06 4.01
N ILE A 148 -11.57 -4.76 4.26
CA ILE A 148 -12.48 -4.20 5.27
C ILE A 148 -13.94 -4.44 4.89
N GLN A 149 -14.30 -4.30 3.61
CA GLN A 149 -15.64 -4.59 3.11
C GLN A 149 -15.98 -6.07 3.30
N ALA A 150 -15.12 -6.98 2.85
CA ALA A 150 -15.34 -8.42 2.98
C ALA A 150 -15.39 -8.91 4.44
N GLN A 151 -14.73 -8.20 5.37
CA GLN A 151 -14.83 -8.44 6.82
C GLN A 151 -16.07 -7.82 7.49
N ARG A 152 -16.86 -7.01 6.78
CA ARG A 152 -18.09 -6.36 7.29
C ARG A 152 -19.36 -6.95 6.68
N SER A 153 -19.28 -7.48 5.46
CA SER A 153 -20.41 -8.09 4.74
C SER A 153 -20.57 -9.60 5.01
N MET A 154 -19.85 -10.14 6.00
CA MET A 154 -19.73 -11.56 6.38
C MET A 154 -19.38 -11.68 7.87
#